data_AF-A0A1G6AAQ6-F1
#
_entry.id   AF-A0A1G6AAQ6-F1
#
_cell.length_a   1.000
_cell.length_b   1.000
_cell.length_c   1.000
_cell.angle_alpha   90.00
_cell.angle_beta   90.00
_cell.angle_gamma   90.00
#
_symmetry.space_group_name_H-M   'P 1'
#
loop_
_entity.id
_entity.type
_entity.pdbx_description
1 polymer ?
#
loop_
_entity_poly.entity_id
_entity_poly.type
_entity_poly.pdbx_seq_one_letter_code
_entity_poly.pdbx_strand_id
1 'polypeptide(L)'
;MEVVKKRSLSFMTALMLVLSLFALAPEGAFKASAVSGKGTEDNPYVISTYDELREYFSLAGYHTKERVFLKLGKDIVSNDSKDNYQIDTNSYVEGIYLDLAGHKLKRTARTADNNMFILSNKVVINDSVGGGSIESALYTNKATDKCMFSTSMKGKLIIKAGKFIAPYNERSMRSDTIINNRSGIVEIRGGEFESTSTMFKQSTATDNNTTVSGGKFTHIGNDSNAVFSMLGSFTLYNGTFVFETNDLEGEAAVRTGVEGDSIHLSTTVYVNGKYSPQNKSVIYGKDITGNKAEVLYKSPTVERFNITVTEPVEGNSPEEPVIDNPNVEFFQWSFSDIKSSEKLGPTDKFVDGREYVFEFSFRPKNGYIFPFAPEVTVNGTGKPNARLVTGQIYATSCLYTAESKLKKVDSFYIHINVPKGGEAPDIDPEIRSEGIEVSSVNWFKGTAADIENLMNRGSKFVAGEKYTLFYTVKPLNGYKFSPTVAAKLNAYTRTVNVDEDSGIVNLKYTFTAKEGDVLKGDVDGNGVINMKDLTTLQRYVNGWDATINEANSDLDNSGGINMKDVAALQRLINTL
;
A
#
# COMPACT_ATOMS: atom_id res chain seq x y z
N MET A 1 64.67 -68.99 63.89
CA MET A 1 63.80 -68.90 62.70
C MET A 1 62.37 -68.96 63.20
N GLU A 2 61.77 -67.80 63.48
CA GLU A 2 60.47 -67.69 64.13
C GLU A 2 59.34 -67.86 63.10
N VAL A 3 58.50 -68.88 63.30
CA VAL A 3 57.38 -69.19 62.41
C VAL A 3 56.21 -68.27 62.74
N VAL A 4 56.00 -67.27 61.88
CA VAL A 4 54.82 -66.38 61.95
C VAL A 4 53.58 -67.18 61.56
N LYS A 5 52.74 -67.51 62.55
CA LYS A 5 51.39 -68.06 62.34
C LYS A 5 50.49 -66.99 61.69
N LYS A 6 50.27 -67.08 60.37
CA LYS A 6 49.19 -66.37 59.69
C LYS A 6 47.85 -66.89 60.22
N ARG A 7 47.15 -66.07 61.01
CA ARG A 7 45.73 -66.29 61.34
C ARG A 7 44.91 -66.04 60.08
N SER A 8 44.30 -67.08 59.53
CA SER A 8 43.30 -66.93 58.47
C SER A 8 42.09 -66.19 59.04
N LEU A 9 41.72 -65.08 58.39
CA LEU A 9 40.48 -64.38 58.67
C LEU A 9 39.32 -65.37 58.42
N SER A 10 38.51 -65.64 59.45
CA SER A 10 37.36 -66.53 59.32
C SER A 10 36.43 -66.00 58.22
N PHE A 11 35.95 -66.89 57.36
CA PHE A 11 35.04 -66.58 56.26
C PHE A 11 33.82 -65.78 56.74
N MET A 12 33.31 -66.06 57.95
CA MET A 12 32.23 -65.28 58.55
C MET A 12 32.60 -63.82 58.82
N THR A 13 33.83 -63.57 59.28
CA THR A 13 34.33 -62.20 59.50
C THR A 13 34.49 -61.45 58.19
N ALA A 14 34.99 -62.10 57.14
CA ALA A 14 35.09 -61.51 55.81
C ALA A 14 33.70 -61.20 55.21
N LEU A 15 32.74 -62.12 55.36
CA LEU A 15 31.37 -61.95 54.88
C LEU A 15 30.62 -60.83 55.63
N MET A 16 30.81 -60.75 56.95
CA MET A 16 30.24 -59.67 57.77
C MET A 16 30.82 -58.29 57.41
N LEU A 17 32.12 -58.22 57.09
CA LEU A 17 32.76 -56.97 56.65
C LEU A 17 32.20 -56.52 55.30
N VAL A 18 32.02 -57.45 54.37
CA VAL A 18 31.36 -57.18 53.08
C VAL A 18 29.91 -56.74 53.26
N LEU A 19 29.13 -57.41 54.11
CA LEU A 19 27.74 -57.02 54.42
C LEU A 19 27.65 -55.66 55.12
N SER A 20 28.60 -55.32 56.00
CA SER A 20 28.66 -54.01 56.66
C SER A 20 29.01 -52.87 55.71
N LEU A 21 29.77 -53.14 54.64
CA LEU A 21 30.04 -52.18 53.56
C LEU A 21 28.80 -51.92 52.70
N PHE A 22 27.88 -52.89 52.58
CA PHE A 22 26.57 -52.67 51.94
C PHE A 22 25.63 -51.82 52.80
N ALA A 23 25.73 -51.89 54.13
CA ALA A 23 24.90 -51.11 55.06
C ALA A 23 25.32 -49.62 55.18
N LEU A 24 26.55 -49.29 54.80
CA LEU A 24 27.09 -47.92 54.77
C LEU A 24 26.91 -47.23 53.42
N ALA A 25 26.35 -47.92 52.43
CA ALA A 25 26.06 -47.33 51.14
C ALA A 25 24.82 -46.42 51.27
N PRO A 26 24.88 -45.15 50.83
CA PRO A 26 23.73 -44.24 50.91
C PRO A 26 22.50 -44.84 50.21
N GLU A 27 21.30 -44.61 50.75
CA GLU A 27 20.04 -45.05 50.14
C GLU A 27 20.01 -44.64 48.66
N GLY A 28 20.16 -45.61 47.75
CA GLY A 28 20.25 -45.37 46.30
C GLY A 28 21.53 -45.84 45.62
N ALA A 29 22.61 -46.15 46.36
CA ALA A 29 23.90 -46.58 45.80
C ALA A 29 23.85 -47.89 44.99
N PHE A 30 22.78 -48.68 45.13
CA PHE A 30 22.52 -49.92 44.38
C PHE A 30 21.10 -49.98 43.79
N LYS A 31 20.52 -48.84 43.38
CA LYS A 31 19.29 -48.88 42.57
C LYS A 31 19.66 -49.21 41.12
N ALA A 32 19.80 -50.50 40.82
CA ALA A 32 19.38 -50.96 39.51
C ALA A 32 17.84 -50.84 39.49
N SER A 33 17.30 -49.75 38.93
CA SER A 33 15.87 -49.75 38.58
C SER A 33 15.72 -50.77 37.46
N ALA A 34 15.36 -51.99 37.82
CA ALA A 34 14.99 -52.98 36.83
C ALA A 34 13.74 -52.47 36.12
N VAL A 35 13.91 -52.01 34.89
CA VAL A 35 12.79 -51.66 34.01
C VAL A 35 11.88 -52.87 33.91
N SER A 36 10.59 -52.70 34.26
CA SER A 36 9.64 -53.80 34.18
C SER A 36 9.31 -54.10 32.73
N GLY A 37 9.11 -55.39 32.40
CA GLY A 37 8.76 -55.84 31.05
C GLY A 37 9.79 -56.77 30.44
N LYS A 38 9.48 -57.31 29.25
CA LYS A 38 10.38 -58.21 28.49
C LYS A 38 10.84 -57.61 27.16
N GLY A 39 10.37 -56.42 26.82
CA GLY A 39 10.71 -55.76 25.55
C GLY A 39 10.00 -56.33 24.33
N THR A 40 8.96 -57.16 24.52
CA THR A 40 8.12 -57.71 23.45
C THR A 40 6.88 -56.83 23.24
N GLU A 41 6.19 -56.98 22.11
CA GLU A 41 4.99 -56.19 21.80
C GLU A 41 3.91 -56.28 22.90
N ASP A 42 3.64 -57.50 23.39
CA ASP A 42 2.66 -57.74 24.45
C ASP A 42 3.18 -57.39 25.87
N ASN A 43 4.48 -57.15 26.02
CA ASN A 43 5.11 -56.91 27.32
C ASN A 43 6.32 -55.96 27.17
N PRO A 44 6.08 -54.69 26.81
CA PRO A 44 7.13 -53.72 26.54
C PRO A 44 7.91 -53.37 27.80
N TYR A 45 9.15 -52.92 27.63
CA TYR A 45 9.92 -52.32 28.71
C TYR A 45 9.28 -50.99 29.13
N VAL A 46 8.97 -50.82 30.41
CA VAL A 46 8.32 -49.63 30.96
C VAL A 46 9.35 -48.62 31.46
N ILE A 47 9.62 -47.63 30.62
CA ILE A 47 10.66 -46.62 30.83
C ILE A 47 10.12 -45.47 31.69
N SER A 48 10.86 -45.11 32.72
CA SER A 48 10.47 -44.10 33.71
C SER A 48 11.47 -42.96 33.85
N THR A 49 12.67 -43.10 33.28
CA THR A 49 13.71 -42.06 33.33
C THR A 49 14.38 -41.86 31.98
N TYR A 50 15.02 -40.71 31.81
CA TYR A 50 15.74 -40.39 30.57
C TYR A 50 16.98 -41.27 30.40
N ASP A 51 17.67 -41.62 31.49
CA ASP A 51 18.82 -42.54 31.45
C ASP A 51 18.40 -43.94 31.02
N GLU A 52 17.31 -44.49 31.57
CA GLU A 52 16.74 -45.77 31.11
C GLU A 52 16.40 -45.72 29.62
N LEU A 53 15.77 -44.63 29.15
CA LEU A 53 15.44 -44.49 27.73
C LEU A 53 16.70 -44.54 26.85
N ARG A 54 17.75 -43.77 27.21
CA ARG A 54 19.03 -43.76 26.49
C ARG A 54 19.68 -45.14 26.51
N GLU A 55 19.72 -45.77 27.67
CA GLU A 55 20.28 -47.09 27.88
C GLU A 55 19.60 -48.09 26.94
N TYR A 56 18.27 -48.19 26.95
CA TYR A 56 17.55 -49.15 26.11
C TYR A 56 17.60 -48.84 24.60
N PHE A 57 17.75 -47.58 24.20
CA PHE A 57 18.03 -47.23 22.80
C PHE A 57 19.45 -47.65 22.36
N SER A 58 20.43 -47.58 23.28
CA SER A 58 21.83 -47.96 23.03
C SER A 58 22.15 -49.45 23.23
N LEU A 59 21.50 -50.12 24.18
CA LEU A 59 21.73 -51.51 24.61
C LEU A 59 20.97 -52.54 23.78
N ALA A 60 20.16 -52.09 22.83
CA ALA A 60 19.43 -52.95 21.90
C ALA A 60 20.36 -54.00 21.21
N GLY A 61 21.69 -53.77 21.17
CA GLY A 61 22.68 -54.73 20.67
C GLY A 61 23.08 -55.91 21.58
N TYR A 62 22.64 -56.01 22.84
CA TYR A 62 23.02 -57.13 23.74
C TYR A 62 21.93 -58.20 23.90
N HIS A 63 20.69 -57.91 23.50
CA HIS A 63 19.57 -58.84 23.57
C HIS A 63 19.13 -59.21 22.15
N THR A 64 19.62 -60.35 21.68
CA THR A 64 19.05 -61.20 20.61
C THR A 64 18.26 -60.47 19.51
N LYS A 65 18.91 -60.06 18.41
CA LYS A 65 18.42 -59.86 17.00
C LYS A 65 16.98 -59.38 16.70
N GLU A 66 16.16 -58.99 17.67
CA GLU A 66 14.71 -58.83 17.53
C GLU A 66 14.30 -57.37 17.77
N ARG A 67 13.02 -57.11 17.50
CA ARG A 67 12.37 -55.81 17.72
C ARG A 67 12.30 -55.52 19.21
N VAL A 68 12.61 -54.30 19.61
CA VAL A 68 12.54 -53.87 21.02
C VAL A 68 11.34 -52.95 21.21
N PHE A 69 10.45 -53.30 22.13
CA PHE A 69 9.26 -52.51 22.45
C PHE A 69 9.43 -51.80 23.80
N LEU A 70 9.27 -50.49 23.77
CA LEU A 70 9.41 -49.57 24.90
C LEU A 70 8.08 -48.84 25.11
N LYS A 71 7.70 -48.64 26.35
CA LYS A 71 6.52 -47.88 26.75
C LYS A 71 6.90 -46.89 27.83
N LEU A 72 6.48 -45.62 27.73
CA LEU A 72 6.65 -44.70 28.84
C LEU A 72 5.70 -45.07 29.98
N GLY A 73 6.23 -45.15 31.20
CA GLY A 73 5.44 -45.42 32.42
C GLY A 73 5.00 -44.15 33.15
N LYS A 74 5.59 -43.00 32.81
CA LYS A 74 5.27 -41.68 33.34
C LYS A 74 5.91 -40.59 32.47
N ASP A 75 5.62 -39.35 32.80
CA ASP A 75 6.32 -38.21 32.22
C ASP A 75 7.81 -38.22 32.59
N ILE A 76 8.66 -38.05 31.58
CA ILE A 76 10.11 -38.00 31.66
C ILE A 76 10.56 -36.60 31.26
N VAL A 77 11.17 -35.87 32.19
CA VAL A 77 11.73 -34.53 31.95
C VAL A 77 13.20 -34.54 32.29
N SER A 78 14.05 -34.17 31.32
CA SER A 78 15.49 -34.02 31.49
C SER A 78 15.93 -32.58 31.29
N ASN A 79 16.54 -32.00 32.32
CA ASN A 79 17.17 -30.68 32.27
C ASN A 79 18.71 -30.76 32.31
N ASP A 80 19.26 -31.96 32.11
CA ASP A 80 20.70 -32.21 32.20
C ASP A 80 21.44 -31.50 31.05
N SER A 81 22.37 -30.63 31.41
CA SER A 81 23.25 -29.90 30.49
C SER A 81 24.49 -30.71 30.10
N LYS A 82 24.42 -32.05 30.23
CA LYS A 82 25.49 -32.97 29.84
C LYS A 82 25.62 -33.00 28.32
N ASP A 83 26.86 -33.02 27.85
CA ASP A 83 27.20 -33.25 26.45
C ASP A 83 27.27 -34.75 26.15
N ASN A 84 27.06 -35.13 24.88
CA ASN A 84 26.93 -36.50 24.42
C ASN A 84 25.81 -37.25 25.17
N TYR A 85 24.72 -36.53 25.49
CA TYR A 85 23.59 -37.01 26.27
C TYR A 85 22.33 -37.17 25.40
N GLN A 86 22.57 -37.38 24.09
CA GLN A 86 21.60 -37.76 23.07
C GLN A 86 21.10 -39.19 23.28
N ILE A 87 19.91 -39.49 22.77
CA ILE A 87 19.37 -40.84 22.60
C ILE A 87 19.83 -41.34 21.23
N ASP A 88 20.73 -42.32 21.22
CA ASP A 88 21.28 -42.88 19.98
C ASP A 88 20.82 -44.32 19.79
N THR A 89 20.39 -44.66 18.57
CA THR A 89 20.01 -46.03 18.21
C THR A 89 21.24 -46.84 17.86
N ASN A 90 21.36 -48.04 18.42
CA ASN A 90 22.41 -48.99 18.03
C ASN A 90 22.09 -49.69 16.69
N SER A 91 23.12 -50.07 15.93
CA SER A 91 23.05 -50.64 14.59
C SER A 91 22.68 -52.13 14.52
N TYR A 92 22.44 -52.79 15.67
CA TYR A 92 22.29 -54.26 15.76
C TYR A 92 20.85 -54.79 15.93
N VAL A 93 19.82 -53.95 16.02
CA VAL A 93 18.41 -54.39 16.14
C VAL A 93 17.61 -54.26 14.85
N GLU A 94 16.52 -55.02 14.72
CA GLU A 94 15.56 -54.85 13.60
C GLU A 94 14.81 -53.51 13.70
N GLY A 95 14.58 -53.04 14.94
CA GLY A 95 14.02 -51.71 15.20
C GLY A 95 13.51 -51.53 16.62
N ILE A 96 13.39 -50.27 17.04
CA ILE A 96 12.86 -49.86 18.34
C ILE A 96 11.44 -49.31 18.15
N TYR A 97 10.51 -49.74 18.98
CA TYR A 97 9.12 -49.33 18.97
C TYR A 97 8.83 -48.62 20.30
N LEU A 98 8.73 -47.29 20.26
CA LEU A 98 8.46 -46.45 21.42
C LEU A 98 6.98 -46.05 21.43
N ASP A 99 6.27 -46.48 22.47
CA ASP A 99 4.93 -46.01 22.80
C ASP A 99 4.99 -44.92 23.89
N LEU A 100 4.50 -43.73 23.57
CA LEU A 100 4.40 -42.62 24.52
C LEU A 100 3.33 -42.88 25.58
N ALA A 101 2.31 -43.68 25.28
CA ALA A 101 1.25 -44.09 26.20
C ALA A 101 0.61 -42.91 26.99
N GLY A 102 0.41 -41.78 26.34
CA GLY A 102 -0.17 -40.57 26.96
C GLY A 102 0.81 -39.72 27.78
N HIS A 103 2.09 -40.10 27.82
CA HIS A 103 3.11 -39.42 28.63
C HIS A 103 4.00 -38.47 27.83
N LYS A 104 4.57 -37.50 28.56
CA LYS A 104 5.52 -36.52 28.05
C LYS A 104 6.96 -37.01 28.15
N LEU A 105 7.72 -36.83 27.07
CA LEU A 105 9.17 -36.95 27.04
C LEU A 105 9.77 -35.60 26.67
N LYS A 106 10.41 -34.93 27.61
CA LYS A 106 10.97 -33.59 27.43
C LYS A 106 12.46 -33.56 27.69
N ARG A 107 13.21 -32.87 26.82
CA ARG A 107 14.58 -32.45 27.11
C ARG A 107 14.76 -30.95 26.88
N THR A 108 15.24 -30.25 27.90
CA THR A 108 15.58 -28.82 27.83
C THR A 108 16.97 -28.61 28.42
N ALA A 109 17.96 -28.30 27.59
CA ALA A 109 19.35 -28.32 28.04
C ALA A 109 20.22 -27.29 27.31
N ARG A 110 21.18 -26.71 28.05
CA ARG A 110 22.33 -26.02 27.45
C ARG A 110 23.40 -27.05 27.15
N THR A 111 23.61 -27.41 25.89
CA THR A 111 24.49 -28.52 25.54
C THR A 111 25.12 -28.36 24.16
N ALA A 112 26.30 -28.93 23.98
CA ALA A 112 26.93 -29.10 22.69
C ALA A 112 26.15 -30.08 21.79
N ASP A 113 25.25 -30.91 22.35
CA ASP A 113 24.43 -31.84 21.58
C ASP A 113 23.63 -31.14 20.50
N ASN A 114 23.71 -31.63 19.27
CA ASN A 114 22.93 -31.08 18.17
C ASN A 114 21.52 -31.65 18.12
N ASN A 115 21.29 -32.82 18.73
CA ASN A 115 20.03 -33.53 18.58
C ASN A 115 19.54 -34.10 19.92
N MET A 116 18.24 -34.33 20.05
CA MET A 116 17.72 -35.17 21.14
C MET A 116 17.88 -36.66 20.79
N PHE A 117 17.56 -37.02 19.55
CA PHE A 117 17.67 -38.37 19.01
C PHE A 117 18.61 -38.41 17.79
N ILE A 118 19.49 -39.42 17.76
CA ILE A 118 20.27 -39.81 16.59
C ILE A 118 19.80 -41.19 16.14
N LEU A 119 19.30 -41.25 14.91
CA LEU A 119 18.63 -42.43 14.37
C LEU A 119 19.47 -43.00 13.23
N SER A 120 20.21 -44.05 13.54
CA SER A 120 20.99 -44.86 12.61
C SER A 120 20.31 -46.20 12.28
N ASN A 121 19.13 -46.45 12.84
CA ASN A 121 18.33 -47.65 12.63
C ASN A 121 16.82 -47.33 12.62
N LYS A 122 15.97 -48.36 12.51
CA LYS A 122 14.51 -48.23 12.51
C LYS A 122 13.98 -47.85 13.90
N VAL A 123 13.24 -46.76 13.98
CA VAL A 123 12.46 -46.34 15.15
C VAL A 123 11.02 -46.09 14.74
N VAL A 124 10.09 -46.66 15.48
CA VAL A 124 8.65 -46.45 15.32
C VAL A 124 8.15 -45.77 16.58
N ILE A 125 7.56 -44.58 16.44
CA ILE A 125 6.97 -43.83 17.54
C ILE A 125 5.45 -43.89 17.40
N ASN A 126 4.77 -44.22 18.50
CA ASN A 126 3.32 -44.21 18.61
C ASN A 126 2.91 -43.57 19.94
N ASP A 127 1.65 -43.16 20.01
CA ASP A 127 0.99 -42.80 21.26
C ASP A 127 -0.33 -43.56 21.33
N SER A 128 -0.32 -44.71 22.00
CA SER A 128 -1.45 -45.63 22.03
C SER A 128 -2.64 -45.13 22.84
N VAL A 129 -2.42 -44.22 23.78
CA VAL A 129 -3.45 -43.67 24.70
C VAL A 129 -3.94 -42.30 24.24
N GLY A 130 -3.07 -41.51 23.60
CA GLY A 130 -3.35 -40.13 23.26
C GLY A 130 -2.89 -39.16 24.35
N GLY A 131 -2.49 -37.94 23.95
CA GLY A 131 -2.00 -36.90 24.85
C GLY A 131 -0.49 -36.96 25.14
N GLY A 132 0.20 -37.99 24.67
CA GLY A 132 1.64 -38.14 24.80
C GLY A 132 2.39 -37.17 23.89
N SER A 133 3.53 -36.67 24.38
CA SER A 133 4.33 -35.69 23.64
C SER A 133 5.84 -35.89 23.74
N ILE A 134 6.57 -35.43 22.72
CA ILE A 134 8.02 -35.26 22.75
C ILE A 134 8.34 -33.78 22.58
N GLU A 135 9.09 -33.21 23.52
CA GLU A 135 9.48 -31.80 23.55
C GLU A 135 11.01 -31.67 23.55
N SER A 136 11.57 -30.93 22.59
CA SER A 136 13.01 -30.64 22.51
C SER A 136 13.26 -29.14 22.51
N ALA A 137 14.05 -28.67 23.48
CA ALA A 137 14.50 -27.29 23.57
C ALA A 137 15.99 -27.24 23.91
N LEU A 138 16.82 -27.58 22.93
CA LEU A 138 18.28 -27.59 23.08
C LEU A 138 18.86 -26.22 22.70
N TYR A 139 19.88 -25.76 23.41
CA TYR A 139 20.59 -24.53 23.02
C TYR A 139 22.07 -24.55 23.37
N THR A 140 22.84 -23.77 22.61
CA THR A 140 24.26 -23.56 22.85
C THR A 140 24.65 -22.13 22.46
N ASN A 141 25.83 -21.67 22.88
CA ASN A 141 26.35 -20.35 22.52
C ASN A 141 26.88 -20.29 21.08
N LYS A 142 26.87 -21.41 20.36
CA LYS A 142 27.29 -21.51 18.96
C LYS A 142 26.06 -21.57 18.05
N ALA A 143 26.14 -20.94 16.89
CA ALA A 143 25.13 -21.06 15.84
C ALA A 143 25.18 -22.47 15.22
N THR A 144 24.47 -23.42 15.82
CA THR A 144 24.33 -24.78 15.32
C THR A 144 22.86 -25.12 15.19
N ASP A 145 22.45 -25.67 14.05
CA ASP A 145 21.10 -26.21 13.85
C ASP A 145 20.86 -27.34 14.85
N LYS A 146 19.94 -27.10 15.80
CA LYS A 146 19.48 -28.09 16.76
C LYS A 146 18.27 -28.82 16.19
N CYS A 147 18.12 -30.10 16.49
CA CYS A 147 16.92 -30.83 16.10
C CYS A 147 16.45 -31.87 17.12
N MET A 148 15.16 -32.21 17.10
CA MET A 148 14.64 -33.30 17.94
C MET A 148 15.13 -34.64 17.41
N PHE A 149 14.94 -34.91 16.11
CA PHE A 149 15.41 -36.13 15.45
C PHE A 149 16.39 -35.81 14.34
N SER A 150 17.55 -36.47 14.34
CA SER A 150 18.45 -36.55 13.19
C SER A 150 18.54 -37.98 12.70
N THR A 151 18.22 -38.23 11.43
CA THR A 151 18.46 -39.55 10.81
C THR A 151 19.82 -39.58 10.13
N SER A 152 20.43 -40.75 10.04
CA SER A 152 21.66 -41.03 9.31
C SER A 152 21.44 -42.12 8.24
N MET A 153 22.51 -42.53 7.56
CA MET A 153 22.48 -43.59 6.55
C MET A 153 21.97 -44.88 7.20
N LYS A 154 20.87 -45.45 6.67
CA LYS A 154 20.09 -46.60 7.21
C LYS A 154 19.10 -46.27 8.34
N GLY A 155 19.09 -45.05 8.85
CA GLY A 155 18.07 -44.61 9.79
C GLY A 155 16.67 -44.64 9.17
N LYS A 156 15.70 -45.20 9.89
CA LYS A 156 14.29 -45.19 9.47
C LYS A 156 13.39 -44.72 10.61
N LEU A 157 12.83 -43.52 10.49
CA LEU A 157 11.87 -43.00 11.47
C LEU A 157 10.44 -43.19 10.94
N ILE A 158 9.58 -43.81 11.74
CA ILE A 158 8.14 -43.93 11.45
C ILE A 158 7.38 -43.30 12.61
N ILE A 159 6.61 -42.25 12.35
CA ILE A 159 5.73 -41.63 13.33
C ILE A 159 4.28 -41.99 13.01
N LYS A 160 3.61 -42.67 13.95
CA LYS A 160 2.20 -43.07 13.83
C LYS A 160 1.26 -42.08 14.51
N ALA A 161 1.63 -41.59 15.70
CA ALA A 161 0.83 -40.67 16.52
C ALA A 161 1.72 -39.96 17.57
N GLY A 162 1.11 -39.07 18.36
CA GLY A 162 1.78 -38.28 19.41
C GLY A 162 1.95 -36.81 19.01
N LYS A 163 2.30 -35.96 20.00
CA LYS A 163 2.57 -34.54 19.79
C LYS A 163 4.07 -34.23 19.85
N PHE A 164 4.62 -33.50 18.88
CA PHE A 164 6.04 -33.18 18.75
C PHE A 164 6.24 -31.67 18.76
N ILE A 165 6.88 -31.15 19.80
CA ILE A 165 6.98 -29.70 20.05
C ILE A 165 8.44 -29.27 20.07
N ALA A 166 8.78 -28.32 19.23
CA ALA A 166 10.02 -27.56 19.29
C ALA A 166 9.70 -26.10 19.63
N PRO A 167 9.68 -25.73 20.93
CA PRO A 167 9.27 -24.41 21.35
C PRO A 167 10.35 -23.36 21.02
N TYR A 168 9.91 -22.10 20.88
CA TYR A 168 10.82 -20.97 20.72
C TYR A 168 11.75 -20.88 21.91
N ASN A 169 13.04 -20.86 21.61
CA ASN A 169 14.06 -20.67 22.62
C ASN A 169 14.64 -19.26 22.46
N GLU A 170 14.29 -18.37 23.39
CA GLU A 170 14.75 -16.98 23.41
C GLU A 170 16.28 -16.86 23.42
N ARG A 171 17.00 -17.86 23.95
CA ARG A 171 18.46 -17.83 24.08
C ARG A 171 19.18 -18.17 22.78
N SER A 172 18.65 -19.10 21.99
CA SER A 172 19.15 -19.39 20.64
C SER A 172 18.47 -18.53 19.57
N MET A 173 17.48 -17.72 19.96
CA MET A 173 16.58 -16.94 19.10
C MET A 173 15.91 -17.78 18.00
N ARG A 174 15.82 -19.10 18.20
CA ARG A 174 15.35 -20.09 17.21
C ARG A 174 14.80 -21.32 17.93
N SER A 175 13.77 -21.93 17.35
CA SER A 175 13.30 -23.27 17.72
C SER A 175 14.14 -24.37 17.09
N ASP A 176 14.23 -25.52 17.76
CA ASP A 176 14.80 -26.75 17.18
C ASP A 176 14.02 -27.14 15.91
N THR A 177 14.72 -27.70 14.91
CA THR A 177 14.04 -28.44 13.85
C THR A 177 13.47 -29.73 14.42
N ILE A 178 12.23 -30.11 14.12
CA ILE A 178 11.69 -31.37 14.66
C ILE A 178 12.42 -32.56 14.01
N ILE A 179 12.53 -32.59 12.69
CA ILE A 179 13.19 -33.68 11.97
C ILE A 179 14.21 -33.13 10.98
N ASN A 180 15.47 -33.57 11.13
CA ASN A 180 16.54 -33.34 10.18
C ASN A 180 16.91 -34.67 9.51
N ASN A 181 16.36 -34.90 8.31
CA ASN A 181 16.65 -36.08 7.51
C ASN A 181 17.96 -35.90 6.71
N ARG A 182 19.07 -36.45 7.22
CA ARG A 182 20.38 -36.27 6.58
C ARG A 182 20.64 -37.29 5.49
N SER A 183 20.34 -38.57 5.73
CA SER A 183 20.63 -39.70 4.82
C SER A 183 19.69 -40.91 5.03
N GLY A 184 18.47 -40.72 5.54
CA GLY A 184 17.57 -41.79 5.98
C GLY A 184 16.16 -41.76 5.37
N ILE A 185 15.30 -42.65 5.91
CA ILE A 185 13.88 -42.77 5.54
C ILE A 185 13.02 -42.20 6.66
N VAL A 186 12.10 -41.29 6.34
CA VAL A 186 11.11 -40.75 7.29
C VAL A 186 9.71 -41.03 6.77
N GLU A 187 8.87 -41.65 7.59
CA GLU A 187 7.45 -41.89 7.31
C GLU A 187 6.59 -41.26 8.41
N ILE A 188 5.82 -40.22 8.06
CA ILE A 188 4.85 -39.58 8.94
C ILE A 188 3.45 -40.05 8.55
N ARG A 189 2.83 -40.88 9.40
CA ARG A 189 1.49 -41.43 9.17
C ARG A 189 0.40 -40.69 9.95
N GLY A 190 0.81 -39.90 10.94
CA GLY A 190 -0.07 -39.17 11.85
C GLY A 190 0.72 -38.36 12.87
N GLY A 191 0.03 -37.85 13.89
CA GLY A 191 0.62 -37.02 14.96
C GLY A 191 0.43 -35.51 14.74
N GLU A 192 0.76 -34.75 15.77
CA GLU A 192 0.71 -33.28 15.78
C GLU A 192 2.12 -32.71 15.93
N PHE A 193 2.47 -31.73 15.11
CA PHE A 193 3.80 -31.13 15.06
C PHE A 193 3.67 -29.63 15.28
N GLU A 194 4.47 -29.08 16.17
CA GLU A 194 4.41 -27.67 16.57
C GLU A 194 5.82 -27.10 16.65
N SER A 195 6.10 -26.03 15.90
CA SER A 195 7.39 -25.33 15.94
C SER A 195 7.25 -23.89 15.48
N THR A 196 8.13 -23.03 15.98
CA THR A 196 8.26 -21.65 15.49
C THR A 196 9.32 -21.49 14.40
N SER A 197 9.99 -22.57 14.01
CA SER A 197 11.01 -22.62 12.95
C SER A 197 10.70 -23.71 11.93
N THR A 198 11.64 -24.00 11.02
CA THR A 198 11.55 -25.15 10.11
C THR A 198 11.33 -26.45 10.89
N MET A 199 10.20 -27.13 10.66
CA MET A 199 9.90 -28.40 11.32
C MET A 199 10.66 -29.57 10.69
N PHE A 200 10.78 -29.58 9.36
CA PHE A 200 11.39 -30.68 8.62
C PHE A 200 12.45 -30.15 7.67
N LYS A 201 13.66 -30.67 7.80
CA LYS A 201 14.79 -30.37 6.93
C LYS A 201 15.29 -31.66 6.31
N GLN A 202 15.56 -31.64 5.00
CA GLN A 202 16.17 -32.77 4.29
C GLN A 202 17.40 -32.30 3.50
N SER A 203 18.49 -33.07 3.56
CA SER A 203 19.73 -32.78 2.83
C SER A 203 19.75 -33.38 1.42
N THR A 204 20.61 -32.89 0.52
CA THR A 204 20.74 -33.32 -0.89
C THR A 204 21.24 -34.76 -1.09
N ALA A 205 21.36 -35.59 -0.05
CA ALA A 205 21.82 -36.96 -0.22
C ALA A 205 20.85 -37.78 -1.08
N THR A 206 21.38 -38.57 -2.00
CA THR A 206 20.64 -39.30 -3.07
C THR A 206 19.64 -40.35 -2.56
N ASP A 207 19.72 -40.72 -1.28
CA ASP A 207 18.95 -41.83 -0.70
C ASP A 207 17.94 -41.35 0.37
N ASN A 208 17.74 -40.03 0.48
CA ASN A 208 16.75 -39.48 1.39
C ASN A 208 15.34 -39.64 0.83
N ASN A 209 14.46 -40.26 1.62
CA ASN A 209 13.05 -40.34 1.28
C ASN A 209 12.21 -39.95 2.50
N THR A 210 11.44 -38.88 2.37
CA THR A 210 10.44 -38.49 3.36
C THR A 210 9.05 -38.66 2.76
N THR A 211 8.23 -39.49 3.41
CA THR A 211 6.82 -39.70 3.06
C THR A 211 5.93 -39.20 4.18
N VAL A 212 4.94 -38.38 3.85
CA VAL A 212 3.91 -37.88 4.77
C VAL A 212 2.54 -38.33 4.26
N SER A 213 1.87 -39.20 5.01
CA SER A 213 0.54 -39.73 4.70
C SER A 213 -0.53 -39.35 5.74
N GLY A 214 -0.16 -38.59 6.77
CA GLY A 214 -1.07 -37.99 7.72
C GLY A 214 -0.35 -37.05 8.69
N GLY A 215 -1.13 -36.40 9.56
CA GLY A 215 -0.62 -35.53 10.61
C GLY A 215 -1.06 -34.07 10.49
N LYS A 216 -0.91 -33.34 11.59
CA LYS A 216 -1.24 -31.92 11.71
C LYS A 216 0.03 -31.12 12.02
N PHE A 217 0.37 -30.13 11.20
CA PHE A 217 1.59 -29.34 11.29
C PHE A 217 1.24 -27.88 11.59
N THR A 218 1.55 -27.41 12.80
CA THR A 218 1.20 -26.06 13.29
C THR A 218 2.45 -25.19 13.41
N HIS A 219 2.67 -24.28 12.47
CA HIS A 219 3.79 -23.34 12.52
C HIS A 219 3.36 -22.07 13.26
N ILE A 220 4.07 -21.74 14.34
CA ILE A 220 3.73 -20.63 15.25
C ILE A 220 4.87 -19.60 15.19
N GLY A 221 4.79 -18.60 14.32
CA GLY A 221 5.88 -17.62 14.22
C GLY A 221 5.84 -16.70 13.01
N ASN A 222 6.77 -15.73 13.02
CA ASN A 222 7.00 -14.76 11.94
C ASN A 222 8.31 -15.06 11.17
N ASP A 223 8.95 -16.20 11.42
CA ASP A 223 10.15 -16.59 10.69
C ASP A 223 9.78 -16.90 9.23
N SER A 224 10.57 -16.41 8.28
CA SER A 224 10.40 -16.65 6.84
C SER A 224 10.75 -18.09 6.41
N ASN A 225 10.90 -19.00 7.36
CA ASN A 225 11.36 -20.37 7.19
C ASN A 225 10.21 -21.30 6.78
N ALA A 226 10.42 -22.12 5.76
CA ALA A 226 9.45 -23.13 5.35
C ALA A 226 9.21 -24.19 6.45
N VAL A 227 7.98 -24.71 6.56
CA VAL A 227 7.66 -25.86 7.44
C VAL A 227 8.44 -27.09 7.01
N PHE A 228 8.51 -27.29 5.70
CA PHE A 228 9.31 -28.31 5.03
C PHE A 228 10.34 -27.65 4.11
N SER A 229 11.62 -27.85 4.42
CA SER A 229 12.76 -27.48 3.60
C SER A 229 13.39 -28.75 3.04
N MET A 230 12.94 -29.19 1.86
CA MET A 230 13.34 -30.47 1.30
C MET A 230 14.30 -30.32 0.12
N LEU A 231 15.44 -30.98 0.22
CA LEU A 231 16.34 -31.22 -0.90
C LEU A 231 16.35 -32.74 -1.16
N GLY A 232 15.90 -33.16 -2.34
CA GLY A 232 15.72 -34.57 -2.71
C GLY A 232 14.30 -35.11 -2.43
N SER A 233 14.12 -36.42 -2.58
CA SER A 233 12.79 -37.03 -2.70
C SER A 233 11.88 -36.85 -1.49
N PHE A 234 10.67 -36.35 -1.78
CA PHE A 234 9.62 -36.06 -0.82
C PHE A 234 8.25 -36.37 -1.41
N THR A 235 7.45 -37.14 -0.68
CA THR A 235 6.08 -37.50 -1.05
C THR A 235 5.11 -37.08 0.05
N LEU A 236 4.14 -36.24 -0.28
CA LEU A 236 3.08 -35.80 0.64
C LEU A 236 1.73 -36.25 0.07
N TYR A 237 1.10 -37.25 0.69
CA TYR A 237 -0.23 -37.76 0.31
C TYR A 237 -1.36 -37.01 1.01
N ASN A 238 -1.31 -36.93 2.35
CA ASN A 238 -2.34 -36.30 3.17
C ASN A 238 -1.70 -35.65 4.40
N GLY A 239 -2.11 -34.42 4.69
CA GLY A 239 -1.60 -33.63 5.80
C GLY A 239 -2.50 -32.42 6.04
N THR A 240 -2.56 -31.97 7.29
CA THR A 240 -3.21 -30.71 7.65
C THR A 240 -2.14 -29.72 8.09
N PHE A 241 -2.05 -28.58 7.41
CA PHE A 241 -1.12 -27.52 7.76
C PHE A 241 -1.89 -26.38 8.41
N VAL A 242 -1.39 -25.85 9.51
CA VAL A 242 -1.96 -24.71 10.21
C VAL A 242 -0.86 -23.69 10.40
N PHE A 243 -1.05 -22.51 9.84
CA PHE A 243 -0.15 -21.37 10.04
C PHE A 243 -0.81 -20.41 11.02
N GLU A 244 -0.24 -20.27 12.21
CA GLU A 244 -0.64 -19.30 13.23
C GLU A 244 0.42 -18.21 13.26
N THR A 245 0.21 -17.16 12.47
CA THR A 245 1.20 -16.10 12.24
C THR A 245 0.53 -14.73 12.26
N ASN A 246 1.24 -13.71 12.75
CA ASN A 246 0.78 -12.33 12.66
C ASN A 246 1.23 -11.69 11.33
N ASP A 247 2.36 -12.14 10.75
CA ASP A 247 2.95 -11.65 9.51
C ASP A 247 3.86 -12.72 8.86
N LEU A 248 3.37 -13.49 7.87
CA LEU A 248 4.26 -14.24 6.96
C LEU A 248 4.70 -13.33 5.80
N GLU A 249 5.87 -12.72 5.95
CA GLU A 249 6.66 -12.17 4.85
C GLU A 249 7.78 -13.17 4.54
N GLY A 250 7.47 -14.24 3.80
CA GLY A 250 8.40 -15.37 3.67
C GLY A 250 7.96 -16.47 2.72
N GLU A 251 8.87 -17.43 2.52
CA GLU A 251 8.79 -18.50 1.53
C GLU A 251 7.59 -19.45 1.75
N ALA A 252 7.29 -20.29 0.75
CA ALA A 252 6.20 -21.26 0.71
C ALA A 252 6.12 -22.16 1.97
N ALA A 253 4.91 -22.62 2.32
CA ALA A 253 4.68 -23.63 3.38
C ALA A 253 5.54 -24.89 3.17
N VAL A 254 5.68 -25.29 1.92
CA VAL A 254 6.57 -26.36 1.47
C VAL A 254 7.49 -25.79 0.40
N ARG A 255 8.81 -25.89 0.62
CA ARG A 255 9.83 -25.55 -0.36
C ARG A 255 10.61 -26.82 -0.74
N THR A 256 10.57 -27.19 -2.01
CA THR A 256 11.42 -28.24 -2.58
C THR A 256 12.42 -27.65 -3.58
N GLY A 257 13.67 -28.14 -3.55
CA GLY A 257 14.79 -27.56 -4.30
C GLY A 257 15.48 -28.49 -5.29
N VAL A 258 14.92 -29.66 -5.61
CA VAL A 258 15.58 -30.68 -6.46
C VAL A 258 14.67 -31.11 -7.62
N GLU A 259 15.28 -31.39 -8.77
CA GLU A 259 14.62 -31.86 -10.00
C GLU A 259 14.09 -33.30 -9.82
N GLY A 260 12.82 -33.56 -10.11
CA GLY A 260 12.29 -34.92 -10.29
C GLY A 260 11.27 -35.46 -9.28
N ASP A 261 10.73 -34.67 -8.36
CA ASP A 261 9.89 -35.20 -7.27
C ASP A 261 8.37 -35.00 -7.48
N SER A 262 7.61 -36.10 -7.46
CA SER A 262 6.16 -36.13 -7.59
C SER A 262 5.43 -35.79 -6.28
N ILE A 263 4.91 -34.58 -6.17
CA ILE A 263 4.06 -34.17 -5.04
C ILE A 263 2.59 -34.53 -5.35
N HIS A 264 2.05 -35.60 -4.74
CA HIS A 264 0.66 -36.10 -4.95
C HIS A 264 -0.35 -35.58 -3.91
N LEU A 265 -1.03 -34.48 -4.19
CA LEU A 265 -1.77 -33.72 -3.18
C LEU A 265 -3.25 -34.09 -3.01
N SER A 266 -3.61 -34.46 -1.77
CA SER A 266 -4.86 -34.07 -1.10
C SER A 266 -4.51 -33.47 0.26
N THR A 267 -4.25 -32.16 0.34
CA THR A 267 -3.76 -31.49 1.56
C THR A 267 -4.56 -30.22 1.81
N THR A 268 -4.93 -29.98 3.07
CA THR A 268 -5.65 -28.78 3.49
C THR A 268 -4.69 -27.86 4.24
N VAL A 269 -4.63 -26.59 3.83
CA VAL A 269 -3.81 -25.57 4.48
C VAL A 269 -4.71 -24.52 5.11
N TYR A 270 -4.68 -24.43 6.43
CA TYR A 270 -5.35 -23.40 7.20
C TYR A 270 -4.38 -22.25 7.48
N VAL A 271 -4.77 -21.03 7.08
CA VAL A 271 -4.01 -19.82 7.38
C VAL A 271 -4.80 -18.98 8.37
N ASN A 272 -4.21 -18.74 9.53
CA ASN A 272 -4.69 -17.81 10.55
C ASN A 272 -3.72 -16.63 10.62
N GLY A 273 -3.88 -15.66 9.70
CA GLY A 273 -2.99 -14.52 9.56
C GLY A 273 -2.80 -14.04 8.12
N LYS A 274 -1.82 -13.16 7.91
CA LYS A 274 -1.35 -12.73 6.59
C LYS A 274 -0.54 -13.84 5.93
N TYR A 275 -0.81 -14.11 4.65
CA TYR A 275 0.02 -15.00 3.83
C TYR A 275 0.35 -14.30 2.50
N SER A 276 1.56 -13.73 2.40
CA SER A 276 2.00 -13.02 1.19
C SER A 276 3.23 -13.71 0.60
N PRO A 277 3.07 -14.81 -0.16
CA PRO A 277 4.20 -15.44 -0.82
C PRO A 277 4.78 -14.47 -1.86
N GLN A 278 6.10 -14.26 -1.82
CA GLN A 278 6.80 -13.57 -2.90
C GLN A 278 6.52 -14.23 -4.27
N ASN A 279 6.18 -15.53 -4.26
CA ASN A 279 5.86 -16.35 -5.44
C ASN A 279 4.45 -16.96 -5.39
N LYS A 280 3.37 -16.20 -5.14
CA LYS A 280 1.92 -16.57 -5.31
C LYS A 280 1.42 -17.98 -4.87
N SER A 281 2.22 -18.81 -4.21
CA SER A 281 2.00 -20.25 -4.06
C SER A 281 2.48 -20.74 -2.70
N VAL A 282 1.59 -21.49 -2.04
CA VAL A 282 1.78 -22.18 -0.75
C VAL A 282 2.80 -23.32 -0.85
N ILE A 283 2.96 -23.86 -2.05
CA ILE A 283 3.87 -24.95 -2.35
C ILE A 283 4.75 -24.52 -3.51
N TYR A 284 6.06 -24.63 -3.34
CA TYR A 284 7.05 -24.36 -4.38
C TYR A 284 7.83 -25.63 -4.69
N GLY A 285 7.80 -26.05 -5.96
CA GLY A 285 8.51 -27.21 -6.48
C GLY A 285 8.40 -27.31 -8.01
N LYS A 286 9.37 -27.97 -8.66
CA LYS A 286 9.47 -28.05 -10.12
C LYS A 286 8.41 -28.98 -10.74
N ASP A 287 8.01 -30.05 -10.05
CA ASP A 287 7.18 -31.15 -10.58
C ASP A 287 5.96 -31.48 -9.68
N ILE A 288 5.01 -30.55 -9.55
CA ILE A 288 3.80 -30.75 -8.73
C ILE A 288 2.74 -31.54 -9.53
N THR A 289 2.29 -32.71 -9.05
CA THR A 289 1.30 -33.57 -9.74
C THR A 289 0.10 -33.92 -8.84
N GLY A 290 -0.99 -33.16 -8.89
CA GLY A 290 -2.21 -33.44 -8.11
C GLY A 290 -3.19 -32.28 -8.04
N ASN A 291 -4.26 -32.43 -7.26
CA ASN A 291 -5.21 -31.35 -6.99
C ASN A 291 -4.48 -30.23 -6.22
N LYS A 292 -4.63 -28.97 -6.64
CA LYS A 292 -4.05 -27.82 -5.94
C LYS A 292 -4.50 -27.84 -4.48
N ALA A 293 -3.57 -27.63 -3.55
CA ALA A 293 -3.90 -27.51 -2.13
C ALA A 293 -4.97 -26.44 -1.92
N GLU A 294 -5.99 -26.74 -1.11
CA GLU A 294 -7.01 -25.78 -0.74
C GLU A 294 -6.48 -24.92 0.41
N VAL A 295 -6.41 -23.61 0.18
CA VAL A 295 -6.06 -22.64 1.21
C VAL A 295 -7.35 -22.16 1.84
N LEU A 296 -7.57 -22.54 3.09
CA LEU A 296 -8.72 -22.12 3.88
C LEU A 296 -8.27 -21.02 4.84
N TYR A 297 -8.83 -19.82 4.65
CA TYR A 297 -8.67 -18.74 5.61
C TYR A 297 -9.73 -18.86 6.70
N LYS A 298 -9.31 -18.80 7.97
CA LYS A 298 -10.26 -18.84 9.10
C LYS A 298 -11.12 -17.57 9.16
N SER A 299 -10.58 -16.45 8.69
CA SER A 299 -11.28 -15.16 8.62
C SER A 299 -11.83 -14.93 7.21
N PRO A 300 -13.03 -14.34 7.05
CA PRO A 300 -13.54 -13.94 5.75
C PRO A 300 -12.54 -13.03 5.01
N THR A 301 -12.37 -13.28 3.71
CA THR A 301 -11.42 -12.55 2.86
C THR A 301 -12.08 -11.35 2.17
N VAL A 302 -11.29 -10.31 1.94
CA VAL A 302 -11.65 -9.21 1.04
C VAL A 302 -10.65 -9.17 -0.10
N GLU A 303 -11.13 -9.37 -1.32
CA GLU A 303 -10.27 -9.41 -2.52
C GLU A 303 -10.37 -8.18 -3.39
N ARG A 304 -11.51 -7.47 -3.32
CA ARG A 304 -11.82 -6.31 -4.15
C ARG A 304 -12.72 -5.31 -3.45
N PHE A 305 -12.55 -4.05 -3.77
CA PHE A 305 -13.43 -2.95 -3.35
C PHE A 305 -13.17 -1.70 -4.20
N ASN A 306 -14.13 -0.79 -4.20
CA ASN A 306 -14.02 0.51 -4.85
C ASN A 306 -13.94 1.63 -3.82
N ILE A 307 -13.19 2.67 -4.16
CA ILE A 307 -13.15 3.93 -3.46
C ILE A 307 -13.81 4.99 -4.34
N THR A 308 -14.69 5.80 -3.74
CA THR A 308 -15.28 6.98 -4.36
C THR A 308 -14.59 8.22 -3.79
N VAL A 309 -14.07 9.05 -4.67
CA VAL A 309 -13.37 10.30 -4.37
C VAL A 309 -14.06 11.41 -5.16
N THR A 310 -14.49 12.46 -4.46
CA THR A 310 -14.96 13.69 -5.13
C THR A 310 -13.77 14.32 -5.87
N GLU A 311 -13.89 14.46 -7.18
CA GLU A 311 -12.80 15.00 -8.01
C GLU A 311 -12.51 16.47 -7.68
N PRO A 312 -11.24 16.90 -7.73
CA PRO A 312 -10.86 18.29 -7.51
C PRO A 312 -11.57 19.26 -8.47
N VAL A 313 -12.32 20.22 -7.91
CA VAL A 313 -12.97 21.31 -8.64
C VAL A 313 -12.49 22.64 -8.07
N GLU A 314 -12.16 23.61 -8.93
CA GLU A 314 -11.70 24.94 -8.51
C GLU A 314 -12.62 25.55 -7.43
N GLY A 315 -12.01 26.04 -6.34
CA GLY A 315 -12.72 26.69 -5.23
C GLY A 315 -13.37 25.73 -4.22
N ASN A 316 -13.46 24.44 -4.52
CA ASN A 316 -13.88 23.43 -3.55
C ASN A 316 -12.71 23.00 -2.65
N SER A 317 -13.06 22.45 -1.48
CA SER A 317 -12.10 21.82 -0.57
C SER A 317 -12.14 20.30 -0.72
N PRO A 318 -11.08 19.57 -0.33
CA PRO A 318 -11.10 18.12 -0.31
C PRO A 318 -12.26 17.57 0.55
N GLU A 319 -12.98 16.59 0.02
CA GLU A 319 -14.05 15.87 0.74
C GLU A 319 -13.56 14.49 1.19
N GLU A 320 -14.20 13.95 2.23
CA GLU A 320 -13.85 12.62 2.74
C GLU A 320 -14.20 11.53 1.70
N PRO A 321 -13.22 10.70 1.28
CA PRO A 321 -13.45 9.62 0.36
C PRO A 321 -14.25 8.49 1.02
N VAL A 322 -14.96 7.68 0.22
CA VAL A 322 -15.81 6.60 0.70
C VAL A 322 -15.33 5.26 0.16
N ILE A 323 -15.24 4.24 1.02
CA ILE A 323 -15.01 2.85 0.61
C ILE A 323 -16.34 2.12 0.53
N ASP A 324 -16.60 1.43 -0.58
CA ASP A 324 -17.87 0.71 -0.80
C ASP A 324 -17.98 -0.62 -0.04
N ASN A 325 -16.85 -1.14 0.46
CA ASN A 325 -16.78 -2.40 1.16
C ASN A 325 -16.79 -2.18 2.68
N PRO A 326 -17.83 -2.64 3.41
CA PRO A 326 -17.98 -2.37 4.84
C PRO A 326 -16.89 -3.04 5.70
N ASN A 327 -16.14 -3.99 5.14
CA ASN A 327 -15.11 -4.77 5.81
C ASN A 327 -13.71 -4.17 5.66
N VAL A 328 -13.60 -3.01 5.01
CA VAL A 328 -12.36 -2.26 4.81
C VAL A 328 -12.52 -0.87 5.43
N GLU A 329 -11.42 -0.31 5.91
CA GLU A 329 -11.37 1.06 6.42
C GLU A 329 -10.12 1.78 5.94
N PHE A 330 -10.22 3.11 5.82
CA PHE A 330 -9.04 3.94 5.61
C PHE A 330 -8.15 3.90 6.85
N PHE A 331 -6.85 3.79 6.61
CA PHE A 331 -5.84 4.05 7.61
C PHE A 331 -5.45 5.53 7.59
N GLN A 332 -5.24 6.10 6.40
CA GLN A 332 -5.08 7.54 6.20
C GLN A 332 -5.35 7.91 4.72
N TRP A 333 -5.63 9.19 4.45
CA TRP A 333 -5.72 9.73 3.11
C TRP A 333 -5.36 11.23 3.11
N SER A 334 -4.94 11.75 1.95
CA SER A 334 -4.70 13.18 1.76
C SER A 334 -4.66 13.56 0.27
N PHE A 335 -5.00 14.82 -0.03
CA PHE A 335 -4.61 15.45 -1.29
C PHE A 335 -3.33 16.27 -1.09
N SER A 336 -2.43 16.25 -2.06
CA SER A 336 -1.22 17.09 -2.08
C SER A 336 -1.10 17.81 -3.41
N ASP A 337 -0.74 19.11 -3.39
CA ASP A 337 -0.41 19.87 -4.60
C ASP A 337 0.95 19.39 -5.13
N ILE A 338 1.00 18.92 -6.37
CA ILE A 338 2.22 18.33 -6.94
C ILE A 338 3.34 19.37 -7.08
N LYS A 339 2.99 20.64 -7.33
CA LYS A 339 3.95 21.71 -7.56
C LYS A 339 4.61 22.17 -6.26
N SER A 340 3.83 22.35 -5.20
CA SER A 340 4.37 22.78 -3.89
C SER A 340 4.79 21.61 -2.99
N SER A 341 4.32 20.40 -3.28
CA SER A 341 4.43 19.23 -2.41
C SER A 341 3.74 19.41 -1.05
N GLU A 342 2.84 20.39 -0.92
CA GLU A 342 2.10 20.64 0.30
C GLU A 342 0.79 19.84 0.35
N LYS A 343 0.47 19.33 1.54
CA LYS A 343 -0.79 18.63 1.81
C LYS A 343 -1.92 19.64 2.01
N LEU A 344 -3.05 19.38 1.37
CA LEU A 344 -4.26 20.17 1.54
C LEU A 344 -5.00 19.69 2.79
N GLY A 345 -5.29 20.64 3.67
CA GLY A 345 -6.25 20.50 4.76
C GLY A 345 -7.71 20.69 4.30
N PRO A 346 -8.67 20.50 5.22
CA PRO A 346 -10.10 20.53 4.91
C PRO A 346 -10.64 21.92 4.51
N THR A 347 -9.86 22.98 4.72
CA THR A 347 -10.23 24.36 4.36
C THR A 347 -9.51 24.86 3.11
N ASP A 348 -8.47 24.17 2.66
CA ASP A 348 -7.69 24.57 1.48
C ASP A 348 -8.53 24.39 0.23
N LYS A 349 -8.26 25.21 -0.79
CA LYS A 349 -9.03 25.26 -2.04
C LYS A 349 -8.22 24.73 -3.20
N PHE A 350 -8.86 23.93 -4.06
CA PHE A 350 -8.27 23.55 -5.33
C PHE A 350 -8.20 24.76 -6.27
N VAL A 351 -7.13 24.83 -7.06
CA VAL A 351 -6.85 25.91 -8.01
C VAL A 351 -6.95 25.35 -9.43
N ASP A 352 -7.66 26.04 -10.34
CA ASP A 352 -7.86 25.56 -11.72
C ASP A 352 -6.54 25.24 -12.43
N GLY A 353 -6.55 24.11 -13.15
CA GLY A 353 -5.41 23.64 -13.94
C GLY A 353 -4.23 23.13 -13.11
N ARG A 354 -4.29 23.14 -11.78
CA ARG A 354 -3.27 22.50 -10.94
C ARG A 354 -3.49 20.99 -10.86
N GLU A 355 -2.37 20.28 -10.81
CA GLU A 355 -2.35 18.83 -10.62
C GLU A 355 -2.19 18.48 -9.14
N TYR A 356 -3.00 17.52 -8.69
CA TYR A 356 -3.04 17.05 -7.32
C TYR A 356 -2.85 15.54 -7.30
N VAL A 357 -2.18 15.05 -6.27
CA VAL A 357 -2.11 13.62 -5.95
C VAL A 357 -3.04 13.32 -4.79
N PHE A 358 -3.94 12.36 -4.99
CA PHE A 358 -4.72 11.74 -3.93
C PHE A 358 -3.96 10.51 -3.44
N GLU A 359 -3.39 10.58 -2.24
CA GLU A 359 -2.66 9.48 -1.60
C GLU A 359 -3.53 8.87 -0.51
N PHE A 360 -3.60 7.54 -0.44
CA PHE A 360 -4.39 6.88 0.58
C PHE A 360 -3.80 5.52 0.96
N SER A 361 -4.09 5.10 2.19
CA SER A 361 -3.85 3.76 2.66
C SER A 361 -5.06 3.20 3.41
N PHE A 362 -5.19 1.88 3.38
CA PHE A 362 -6.37 1.17 3.83
C PHE A 362 -5.97 -0.18 4.45
N ARG A 363 -6.86 -0.73 5.28
CA ARG A 363 -6.70 -2.02 5.94
C ARG A 363 -8.04 -2.74 6.07
N PRO A 364 -8.08 -4.07 6.22
CA PRO A 364 -9.30 -4.77 6.55
C PRO A 364 -9.69 -4.46 8.00
N LYS A 365 -10.99 -4.43 8.29
CA LYS A 365 -11.48 -4.31 9.67
C LYS A 365 -11.20 -5.59 10.46
N ASN A 366 -11.22 -5.48 11.78
CA ASN A 366 -11.05 -6.63 12.68
C ASN A 366 -11.96 -7.79 12.29
N GLY A 367 -11.39 -8.99 12.18
CA GLY A 367 -12.09 -10.20 11.75
C GLY A 367 -12.07 -10.47 10.25
N TYR A 368 -11.50 -9.56 9.44
CA TYR A 368 -11.30 -9.74 7.99
C TYR A 368 -9.82 -9.69 7.65
N ILE A 369 -9.46 -10.25 6.50
CA ILE A 369 -8.08 -10.23 6.00
C ILE A 369 -8.02 -9.91 4.50
N PHE A 370 -6.91 -9.32 4.07
CA PHE A 370 -6.49 -9.35 2.68
C PHE A 370 -5.61 -10.59 2.45
N PRO A 371 -6.06 -11.58 1.67
CA PRO A 371 -5.27 -12.79 1.38
C PRO A 371 -4.09 -12.50 0.46
N PHE A 372 -4.17 -11.43 -0.32
CA PHE A 372 -3.15 -10.89 -1.22
C PHE A 372 -3.40 -9.40 -1.41
N ALA A 373 -2.57 -8.70 -2.20
CA ALA A 373 -2.81 -7.29 -2.53
C ALA A 373 -4.21 -7.13 -3.18
N PRO A 374 -5.16 -6.44 -2.54
CA PRO A 374 -6.54 -6.40 -3.02
C PRO A 374 -6.64 -5.59 -4.31
N GLU A 375 -7.60 -5.97 -5.15
CA GLU A 375 -7.95 -5.18 -6.34
C GLU A 375 -8.78 -3.96 -5.89
N VAL A 376 -8.14 -2.81 -5.90
CA VAL A 376 -8.80 -1.52 -5.62
C VAL A 376 -9.16 -0.86 -6.93
N THR A 377 -10.29 -0.18 -7.00
CA THR A 377 -10.61 0.80 -8.06
C THR A 377 -10.93 2.14 -7.44
N VAL A 378 -10.67 3.24 -8.16
CA VAL A 378 -11.04 4.59 -7.71
C VAL A 378 -11.98 5.22 -8.74
N ASN A 379 -13.15 5.68 -8.27
CA ASN A 379 -14.24 6.17 -9.13
C ASN A 379 -14.62 5.17 -10.24
N GLY A 380 -14.54 3.87 -9.97
CA GLY A 380 -14.80 2.82 -10.96
C GLY A 380 -13.73 2.68 -12.06
N THR A 381 -12.63 3.43 -11.98
CA THR A 381 -11.55 3.44 -12.97
C THR A 381 -10.22 2.98 -12.39
N GLY A 382 -9.46 2.20 -13.19
CA GLY A 382 -8.09 1.79 -12.92
C GLY A 382 -7.89 0.81 -11.75
N LYS A 383 -6.83 0.00 -11.82
CA LYS A 383 -6.29 -0.77 -10.69
C LYS A 383 -5.05 -0.03 -10.17
N PRO A 384 -5.16 0.97 -9.28
CA PRO A 384 -3.97 1.58 -8.70
C PRO A 384 -3.15 0.48 -8.00
N ASN A 385 -1.87 0.40 -8.33
CA ASN A 385 -0.97 -0.64 -7.80
C ASN A 385 -0.83 -0.42 -6.28
N ALA A 386 -1.61 -1.15 -5.50
CA ALA A 386 -1.56 -1.11 -4.05
C ALA A 386 -0.27 -1.78 -3.57
N ARG A 387 0.56 -1.02 -2.86
CA ARG A 387 1.80 -1.50 -2.25
C ARG A 387 1.57 -1.75 -0.76
N LEU A 388 2.04 -2.89 -0.28
CA LEU A 388 2.07 -3.20 1.14
C LEU A 388 3.01 -2.24 1.89
N VAL A 389 2.53 -1.67 2.99
CA VAL A 389 3.31 -0.80 3.88
C VAL A 389 3.80 -1.59 5.08
N THR A 390 2.87 -2.19 5.84
CA THR A 390 3.16 -3.02 7.01
C THR A 390 1.89 -3.75 7.44
N GLY A 391 2.01 -4.94 8.05
CA GLY A 391 0.85 -5.72 8.48
C GLY A 391 -0.15 -5.97 7.36
N GLN A 392 -1.37 -5.47 7.53
CA GLN A 392 -2.48 -5.51 6.55
C GLN A 392 -2.78 -4.13 5.92
N ILE A 393 -1.85 -3.17 6.03
CA ILE A 393 -2.00 -1.81 5.50
C ILE A 393 -1.37 -1.71 4.11
N TYR A 394 -2.18 -1.36 3.12
CA TYR A 394 -1.75 -1.10 1.75
C TYR A 394 -1.93 0.37 1.41
N ALA A 395 -1.03 0.92 0.60
CA ALA A 395 -1.06 2.31 0.14
C ALA A 395 -0.96 2.41 -1.38
N THR A 396 -1.60 3.43 -1.94
CA THR A 396 -1.52 3.77 -3.36
C THR A 396 -1.92 5.22 -3.59
N SER A 397 -1.91 5.67 -4.85
CA SER A 397 -2.22 7.05 -5.20
C SER A 397 -2.88 7.19 -6.58
N CYS A 398 -3.63 8.27 -6.75
CA CYS A 398 -4.24 8.69 -8.02
C CYS A 398 -3.89 10.15 -8.34
N LEU A 399 -3.82 10.48 -9.64
CA LEU A 399 -3.56 11.83 -10.12
C LEU A 399 -4.85 12.48 -10.61
N TYR A 400 -5.04 13.74 -10.27
CA TYR A 400 -6.18 14.55 -10.68
C TYR A 400 -5.71 15.92 -11.15
N THR A 401 -6.42 16.49 -12.12
CA THR A 401 -6.27 17.90 -12.50
C THR A 401 -7.52 18.63 -12.06
N ALA A 402 -7.37 19.71 -11.27
CA ALA A 402 -8.53 20.48 -10.84
C ALA A 402 -9.14 21.24 -12.02
N GLU A 403 -10.43 21.00 -12.26
CA GLU A 403 -11.16 21.67 -13.34
C GLU A 403 -12.04 22.80 -12.82
N SER A 404 -12.03 23.92 -13.54
CA SER A 404 -13.02 24.98 -13.35
C SER A 404 -14.36 24.63 -14.00
N LYS A 405 -15.45 24.89 -13.28
CA LYS A 405 -16.81 24.89 -13.86
C LYS A 405 -17.14 26.19 -14.60
N LEU A 406 -16.27 27.21 -14.54
CA LEU A 406 -16.48 28.50 -15.18
C LEU A 406 -16.09 28.43 -16.66
N LYS A 407 -16.93 29.02 -17.53
CA LYS A 407 -16.62 29.12 -18.97
C LYS A 407 -15.47 30.10 -19.19
N LYS A 408 -14.41 29.64 -19.85
CA LYS A 408 -13.25 30.48 -20.18
C LYS A 408 -13.59 31.47 -21.30
N VAL A 409 -13.12 32.71 -21.14
CA VAL A 409 -13.18 33.77 -22.16
C VAL A 409 -11.75 34.05 -22.62
N ASP A 410 -11.39 33.54 -23.79
CA ASP A 410 -10.06 33.71 -24.40
C ASP A 410 -9.97 34.96 -25.28
N SER A 411 -11.11 35.49 -25.72
CA SER A 411 -11.17 36.70 -26.53
C SER A 411 -12.50 37.42 -26.37
N PHE A 412 -12.50 38.73 -26.59
CA PHE A 412 -13.73 39.52 -26.66
C PHE A 412 -13.62 40.66 -27.65
N TYR A 413 -14.79 41.11 -28.12
CA TYR A 413 -14.94 42.21 -29.07
C TYR A 413 -15.91 43.26 -28.53
N ILE A 414 -15.42 44.50 -28.49
CA ILE A 414 -16.19 45.68 -28.13
C ILE A 414 -16.14 46.65 -29.31
N HIS A 415 -17.28 47.23 -29.63
CA HIS A 415 -17.41 48.30 -30.62
C HIS A 415 -17.70 49.62 -29.92
N ILE A 416 -17.00 50.68 -30.32
CA ILE A 416 -17.21 52.04 -29.80
C ILE A 416 -17.19 53.04 -30.93
N ASN A 417 -18.05 54.06 -30.85
CA ASN A 417 -18.03 55.16 -31.82
C ASN A 417 -16.73 55.95 -31.66
N VAL A 418 -15.99 56.11 -32.77
CA VAL A 418 -14.72 56.82 -32.76
C VAL A 418 -14.94 58.34 -32.68
N PRO A 419 -14.04 59.11 -32.04
CA PRO A 419 -14.22 60.56 -31.89
C PRO A 419 -14.38 61.27 -33.23
N LYS A 420 -15.36 62.16 -33.30
CA LYS A 420 -15.67 62.97 -34.47
C LYS A 420 -16.03 64.39 -34.03
N GLY A 421 -15.48 65.39 -34.74
CA GLY A 421 -15.65 66.80 -34.39
C GLY A 421 -17.11 67.18 -34.21
N GLY A 422 -17.44 67.82 -33.08
CA GLY A 422 -18.80 68.24 -32.73
C GLY A 422 -19.64 67.19 -31.98
N GLU A 423 -19.25 65.92 -31.98
CA GLU A 423 -19.96 64.84 -31.28
C GLU A 423 -19.48 64.69 -29.81
N ALA A 424 -20.34 64.15 -28.97
CA ALA A 424 -20.03 63.84 -27.57
C ALA A 424 -19.37 62.45 -27.42
N PRO A 425 -18.59 62.22 -26.34
CA PRO A 425 -18.01 60.92 -26.06
C PRO A 425 -19.03 59.79 -25.94
N ASP A 426 -18.73 58.67 -26.60
CA ASP A 426 -19.48 57.42 -26.45
C ASP A 426 -19.11 56.75 -25.12
N ILE A 427 -20.08 56.63 -24.23
CA ILE A 427 -19.91 56.06 -22.88
C ILE A 427 -20.58 54.70 -22.72
N ASP A 428 -21.24 54.19 -23.77
CA ASP A 428 -22.00 52.94 -23.73
C ASP A 428 -21.62 52.06 -24.93
N PRO A 429 -20.42 51.45 -24.91
CA PRO A 429 -19.90 50.71 -26.03
C PRO A 429 -20.70 49.43 -26.25
N GLU A 430 -20.88 49.06 -27.52
CA GLU A 430 -21.58 47.85 -27.90
C GLU A 430 -20.69 46.61 -27.65
N ILE A 431 -21.13 45.76 -26.72
CA ILE A 431 -20.47 44.49 -26.40
C ILE A 431 -20.92 43.43 -27.41
N ARG A 432 -19.99 42.85 -28.17
CA ARG A 432 -20.26 41.86 -29.21
C ARG A 432 -19.73 40.47 -28.88
N SER A 433 -19.39 40.22 -27.62
CA SER A 433 -18.94 38.93 -27.12
C SER A 433 -19.70 38.53 -25.87
N GLU A 434 -19.94 37.23 -25.72
CA GLU A 434 -20.61 36.66 -24.55
C GLU A 434 -19.65 36.63 -23.35
N GLY A 435 -20.20 36.63 -22.13
CA GLY A 435 -19.45 36.33 -20.92
C GLY A 435 -18.68 37.50 -20.32
N ILE A 436 -18.87 38.72 -20.83
CA ILE A 436 -18.22 39.93 -20.32
C ILE A 436 -19.22 41.07 -20.09
N GLU A 437 -18.82 42.02 -19.25
CA GLU A 437 -19.46 43.32 -19.10
C GLU A 437 -18.41 44.43 -19.04
N VAL A 438 -18.76 45.62 -19.53
CA VAL A 438 -17.91 46.81 -19.43
C VAL A 438 -18.32 47.58 -18.18
N SER A 439 -17.41 47.62 -17.20
CA SER A 439 -17.67 48.20 -15.88
C SER A 439 -17.40 49.71 -15.81
N SER A 440 -16.54 50.23 -16.68
CA SER A 440 -16.26 51.66 -16.78
C SER A 440 -15.77 52.06 -18.17
N VAL A 441 -16.12 53.27 -18.60
CA VAL A 441 -15.72 53.87 -19.89
C VAL A 441 -15.47 55.36 -19.65
N ASN A 442 -14.24 55.79 -19.91
CA ASN A 442 -13.79 57.17 -19.66
C ASN A 442 -13.02 57.70 -20.87
N TRP A 443 -13.33 58.93 -21.26
CA TRP A 443 -12.64 59.64 -22.34
C TRP A 443 -11.82 60.79 -21.78
N PHE A 444 -10.64 61.00 -22.34
CA PHE A 444 -9.71 62.04 -21.92
C PHE A 444 -9.25 62.85 -23.12
N LYS A 445 -9.14 64.17 -22.94
CA LYS A 445 -8.52 65.05 -23.92
C LYS A 445 -7.01 64.82 -23.95
N GLY A 446 -6.45 64.66 -25.14
CA GLY A 446 -5.02 64.37 -25.34
C GLY A 446 -4.67 62.88 -25.27
N THR A 447 -3.39 62.59 -25.04
CA THR A 447 -2.82 61.24 -25.03
C THR A 447 -2.70 60.63 -23.62
N ALA A 448 -2.88 61.44 -22.58
CA ALA A 448 -2.81 61.04 -21.19
C ALA A 448 -4.22 60.73 -20.64
N ALA A 449 -4.31 59.77 -19.72
CA ALA A 449 -5.56 59.36 -19.09
C ALA A 449 -5.59 59.90 -17.65
N ASP A 450 -5.48 61.22 -17.53
CA ASP A 450 -5.36 61.91 -16.25
C ASP A 450 -6.68 62.58 -15.88
N ILE A 451 -7.02 62.63 -14.59
CA ILE A 451 -8.32 63.13 -14.13
C ILE A 451 -8.60 64.58 -14.55
N GLU A 452 -7.56 65.41 -14.68
CA GLU A 452 -7.66 66.80 -15.14
C GLU A 452 -8.09 66.91 -16.62
N ASN A 453 -7.85 65.87 -17.41
CA ASN A 453 -8.19 65.79 -18.83
C ASN A 453 -9.50 65.02 -19.10
N LEU A 454 -10.19 64.57 -18.05
CA LEU A 454 -11.42 63.78 -18.17
C LEU A 454 -12.51 64.58 -18.88
N MET A 455 -13.10 63.98 -19.92
CA MET A 455 -14.22 64.55 -20.65
C MET A 455 -15.53 64.18 -19.96
N ASN A 456 -16.40 65.18 -19.79
CA ASN A 456 -17.75 64.96 -19.30
C ASN A 456 -18.68 64.61 -20.48
N ARG A 457 -19.85 64.02 -20.18
CA ARG A 457 -20.84 63.60 -21.19
C ARG A 457 -21.28 64.72 -22.15
N GLY A 458 -21.22 65.98 -21.73
CA GLY A 458 -21.58 67.15 -22.55
C GLY A 458 -20.40 67.78 -23.32
N SER A 459 -19.17 67.32 -23.10
CA SER A 459 -18.00 67.82 -23.84
C SER A 459 -18.08 67.36 -25.30
N LYS A 460 -17.67 68.22 -26.24
CA LYS A 460 -17.60 67.87 -27.67
C LYS A 460 -16.17 67.61 -28.09
N PHE A 461 -15.96 66.67 -29.00
CA PHE A 461 -14.67 66.49 -29.65
C PHE A 461 -14.38 67.64 -30.61
N VAL A 462 -13.10 68.01 -30.73
CA VAL A 462 -12.60 68.99 -31.71
C VAL A 462 -11.87 68.23 -32.81
N ALA A 463 -12.21 68.47 -34.07
CA ALA A 463 -11.58 67.78 -35.20
C ALA A 463 -10.06 67.99 -35.21
N GLY A 464 -9.31 66.94 -35.55
CA GLY A 464 -7.84 66.96 -35.58
C GLY A 464 -7.16 66.80 -34.22
N GLU A 465 -7.87 66.99 -33.11
CA GLU A 465 -7.33 66.79 -31.76
C GLU A 465 -7.27 65.30 -31.37
N LYS A 466 -6.38 64.98 -30.44
CA LYS A 466 -6.22 63.62 -29.91
C LYS A 466 -7.02 63.40 -28.65
N TYR A 467 -7.54 62.18 -28.50
CA TYR A 467 -8.35 61.76 -27.37
C TYR A 467 -7.98 60.34 -26.97
N THR A 468 -8.07 60.05 -25.67
CA THR A 468 -7.76 58.75 -25.11
C THR A 468 -9.01 58.12 -24.49
N LEU A 469 -9.32 56.91 -24.91
CA LEU A 469 -10.32 56.04 -24.29
C LEU A 469 -9.64 55.15 -23.26
N PHE A 470 -10.22 55.05 -22.07
CA PHE A 470 -9.89 54.08 -21.05
C PHE A 470 -11.16 53.32 -20.64
N TYR A 471 -11.13 51.99 -20.67
CA TYR A 471 -12.26 51.18 -20.23
C TYR A 471 -11.81 49.92 -19.49
N THR A 472 -12.70 49.43 -18.61
CA THR A 472 -12.46 48.27 -17.77
C THR A 472 -13.51 47.20 -18.06
N VAL A 473 -13.05 45.99 -18.38
CA VAL A 473 -13.90 44.83 -18.67
C VAL A 473 -13.77 43.81 -17.55
N LYS A 474 -14.90 43.23 -17.11
CA LYS A 474 -14.94 42.13 -16.15
C LYS A 474 -15.79 40.96 -16.69
N PRO A 475 -15.50 39.72 -16.30
CA PRO A 475 -16.31 38.58 -16.71
C PRO A 475 -17.69 38.60 -16.01
N LEU A 476 -18.72 38.11 -16.69
CA LEU A 476 -20.04 37.87 -16.11
C LEU A 476 -20.01 36.65 -15.17
N ASN A 477 -21.01 36.54 -14.29
CA ASN A 477 -21.16 35.36 -13.43
C ASN A 477 -21.23 34.06 -14.27
N GLY A 478 -20.46 33.05 -13.88
CA GLY A 478 -20.30 31.80 -14.64
C GLY A 478 -19.18 31.82 -15.69
N TYR A 479 -18.49 32.95 -15.87
CA TYR A 479 -17.35 33.10 -16.78
C TYR A 479 -16.08 33.49 -16.02
N LYS A 480 -14.92 33.21 -16.62
CA LYS A 480 -13.64 33.75 -16.21
C LYS A 480 -12.75 34.03 -17.41
N PHE A 481 -11.88 35.03 -17.31
CA PHE A 481 -10.86 35.24 -18.33
C PHE A 481 -9.77 34.18 -18.23
N SER A 482 -9.19 33.82 -19.36
CA SER A 482 -7.90 33.13 -19.39
C SER A 482 -6.77 34.08 -18.94
N PRO A 483 -5.62 33.59 -18.45
CA PRO A 483 -4.53 34.46 -17.96
C PRO A 483 -4.09 35.52 -18.96
N THR A 484 -4.24 35.21 -20.25
CA THR A 484 -4.13 36.18 -21.35
C THR A 484 -5.37 36.11 -22.21
N VAL A 485 -5.84 37.27 -22.68
CA VAL A 485 -7.03 37.37 -23.54
C VAL A 485 -6.79 38.25 -24.75
N ALA A 486 -7.36 37.89 -25.89
CA ALA A 486 -7.35 38.71 -27.09
C ALA A 486 -8.48 39.74 -27.04
N ALA A 487 -8.15 40.99 -26.73
CA ALA A 487 -9.08 42.11 -26.69
C ALA A 487 -9.14 42.82 -28.05
N LYS A 488 -10.33 42.86 -28.64
CA LYS A 488 -10.61 43.59 -29.89
C LYS A 488 -11.48 44.80 -29.62
N LEU A 489 -11.02 45.98 -30.05
CA LEU A 489 -11.78 47.23 -30.05
C LEU A 489 -11.86 47.76 -31.49
N ASN A 490 -13.06 47.77 -32.08
CA ASN A 490 -13.23 48.09 -33.51
C ASN A 490 -12.26 47.27 -34.39
N ALA A 491 -11.30 47.92 -35.05
CA ALA A 491 -10.26 47.29 -35.87
C ALA A 491 -8.98 46.96 -35.09
N TYR A 492 -8.82 47.44 -33.86
CA TYR A 492 -7.63 47.21 -33.04
C TYR A 492 -7.74 45.87 -32.32
N THR A 493 -6.69 45.06 -32.37
CA THR A 493 -6.61 43.79 -31.64
C THR A 493 -5.29 43.75 -30.87
N ARG A 494 -5.33 43.33 -29.60
CA ARG A 494 -4.13 43.04 -28.80
C ARG A 494 -4.39 41.94 -27.78
N THR A 495 -3.33 41.22 -27.42
CA THR A 495 -3.35 40.32 -26.28
C THR A 495 -3.03 41.10 -25.01
N VAL A 496 -3.79 40.87 -23.94
CA VAL A 496 -3.61 41.51 -22.64
C VAL A 496 -3.58 40.47 -21.53
N ASN A 497 -2.76 40.73 -20.52
CA ASN A 497 -2.74 39.95 -19.29
C ASN A 497 -3.92 40.39 -18.41
N VAL A 498 -4.57 39.43 -17.77
CA VAL A 498 -5.60 39.71 -16.77
C VAL A 498 -4.92 40.04 -15.46
N ASP A 499 -5.45 41.02 -14.73
CA ASP A 499 -5.01 41.32 -13.38
C ASP A 499 -5.36 40.14 -12.46
N GLU A 500 -4.34 39.47 -11.90
CA GLU A 500 -4.53 38.23 -11.13
C GLU A 500 -5.33 38.43 -9.83
N ASP A 501 -5.27 39.63 -9.24
CA ASP A 501 -5.91 39.94 -7.97
C ASP A 501 -7.39 40.32 -8.15
N SER A 502 -7.70 41.06 -9.22
CA SER A 502 -9.05 41.60 -9.46
C SER A 502 -9.83 40.88 -10.56
N GLY A 503 -9.17 40.09 -11.41
CA GLY A 503 -9.81 39.36 -12.52
C GLY A 503 -10.36 40.26 -13.63
N ILE A 504 -9.92 41.53 -13.69
CA ILE A 504 -10.39 42.51 -14.68
C ILE A 504 -9.33 42.80 -15.75
N VAL A 505 -9.77 43.43 -16.82
CA VAL A 505 -8.92 43.87 -17.94
C VAL A 505 -9.09 45.38 -18.15
N ASN A 506 -8.01 46.13 -18.00
CA ASN A 506 -7.96 47.58 -18.22
C ASN A 506 -7.32 47.90 -19.58
N LEU A 507 -7.99 48.70 -20.40
CA LEU A 507 -7.60 48.93 -21.79
C LEU A 507 -7.58 50.42 -22.10
N LYS A 508 -6.45 50.88 -22.67
CA LYS A 508 -6.26 52.24 -23.17
C LYS A 508 -6.07 52.27 -24.69
N TYR A 509 -6.73 53.21 -25.38
CA TYR A 509 -6.57 53.49 -26.81
C TYR A 509 -6.57 55.00 -27.06
N THR A 510 -5.77 55.45 -28.04
CA THR A 510 -5.73 56.87 -28.43
C THR A 510 -6.23 57.01 -29.86
N PHE A 511 -7.09 57.99 -30.08
CA PHE A 511 -7.72 58.32 -31.35
C PHE A 511 -7.41 59.77 -31.72
N THR A 512 -7.42 60.08 -33.01
CA THR A 512 -7.51 61.45 -33.50
C THR A 512 -8.95 61.68 -33.95
N ALA A 513 -9.59 62.74 -33.48
CA ALA A 513 -10.96 63.07 -33.85
C ALA A 513 -11.04 63.37 -35.34
N LYS A 514 -11.88 62.63 -36.05
CA LYS A 514 -12.14 62.86 -37.48
C LYS A 514 -12.86 64.20 -37.66
N GLU A 515 -12.72 64.78 -38.85
CA GLU A 515 -13.59 65.90 -39.23
C GLU A 515 -15.05 65.48 -39.06
N GLY A 516 -15.83 66.38 -38.45
CA GLY A 516 -17.28 66.22 -38.39
C GLY A 516 -17.84 66.19 -39.81
N ASP A 517 -18.94 65.47 -40.02
CA ASP A 517 -19.68 65.66 -41.26
C ASP A 517 -20.16 67.11 -41.26
N VAL A 518 -19.94 67.82 -42.36
CA VAL A 518 -20.43 69.19 -42.52
C VAL A 518 -21.96 69.15 -42.41
N LEU A 519 -22.51 69.64 -41.30
CA LEU A 519 -23.95 69.72 -41.10
C LEU A 519 -24.46 70.96 -41.84
N LYS A 520 -24.66 70.81 -43.16
CA LYS A 520 -25.18 71.88 -44.01
C LYS A 520 -26.50 72.41 -43.41
N GLY A 521 -26.51 73.71 -43.09
CA GLY A 521 -27.62 74.41 -42.45
C GLY A 521 -27.45 74.74 -40.96
N ASP A 522 -26.44 74.19 -40.28
CA ASP A 522 -26.07 74.58 -38.90
C ASP A 522 -25.15 75.80 -38.93
N VAL A 523 -25.73 76.96 -39.18
CA VAL A 523 -25.04 78.21 -39.50
C VAL A 523 -24.30 78.76 -38.28
N ASP A 524 -24.86 78.61 -37.08
CA ASP A 524 -24.21 79.08 -35.85
C ASP A 524 -23.30 78.02 -35.21
N GLY A 525 -23.24 76.80 -35.77
CA GLY A 525 -22.37 75.71 -35.32
C GLY A 525 -22.80 75.04 -34.01
N ASN A 526 -24.05 75.24 -33.59
CA ASN A 526 -24.56 74.68 -32.34
C ASN A 526 -24.87 73.17 -32.45
N GLY A 527 -24.95 72.63 -33.67
CA GLY A 527 -25.23 71.24 -33.99
C GLY A 527 -26.72 70.93 -34.23
N VAL A 528 -27.58 71.93 -34.32
CA VAL A 528 -29.04 71.79 -34.48
C VAL A 528 -29.54 72.80 -35.52
N ILE A 529 -29.99 72.31 -36.66
CA ILE A 529 -30.55 73.16 -37.74
C ILE A 529 -31.93 73.67 -37.31
N ASN A 530 -32.06 74.98 -37.07
CA ASN A 530 -33.32 75.59 -36.65
C ASN A 530 -33.47 77.05 -37.12
N MET A 531 -34.55 77.72 -36.71
CA MET A 531 -34.86 79.09 -37.15
C MET A 531 -33.81 80.14 -36.70
N LYS A 532 -33.00 79.84 -35.68
CA LYS A 532 -31.86 80.68 -35.30
C LYS A 532 -30.79 80.66 -36.38
N ASP A 533 -30.48 79.51 -36.97
CA ASP A 533 -29.52 79.40 -38.08
C ASP A 533 -29.95 80.23 -39.28
N LEU A 534 -31.24 80.16 -39.63
CA LEU A 534 -31.80 80.98 -40.69
C LEU A 534 -31.65 82.48 -40.40
N THR A 535 -31.97 82.89 -39.17
CA THR A 535 -31.89 84.28 -38.75
C THR A 535 -30.44 84.76 -38.79
N THR A 536 -29.49 83.96 -38.29
CA THR A 536 -28.05 84.27 -38.30
C THR A 536 -27.52 84.36 -39.72
N LEU A 537 -27.94 83.46 -40.63
CA LEU A 537 -27.54 83.49 -42.04
C LEU A 537 -28.08 84.73 -42.76
N GLN A 538 -29.36 85.08 -42.50
CA GLN A 538 -29.97 86.29 -43.05
C GLN A 538 -29.24 87.56 -42.59
N ARG A 539 -28.85 87.63 -41.31
CA ARG A 539 -28.07 88.76 -40.79
C ARG A 539 -26.72 88.87 -41.49
N TYR A 540 -26.01 87.76 -41.64
CA TYR A 540 -24.72 87.72 -42.32
C TYR A 540 -24.82 88.18 -43.78
N VAL A 541 -25.77 87.62 -44.55
CA VAL A 541 -25.94 87.97 -45.98
C VAL A 541 -26.37 89.43 -46.19
N ASN A 542 -27.10 90.01 -45.22
CA ASN A 542 -27.48 91.43 -45.25
C ASN A 542 -26.37 92.38 -44.75
N GLY A 543 -25.16 91.87 -44.49
CA GLY A 543 -24.01 92.66 -44.06
C GLY A 543 -24.05 93.12 -42.60
N TRP A 544 -24.85 92.47 -41.75
CA TRP A 544 -24.85 92.73 -40.31
C TRP A 544 -23.75 91.92 -39.64
N ASP A 545 -23.22 92.43 -38.54
CA ASP A 545 -22.24 91.69 -37.73
C ASP A 545 -22.89 90.41 -37.17
N ALA A 546 -22.43 89.27 -37.69
CA ALA A 546 -22.90 87.93 -37.37
C ALA A 546 -21.76 86.94 -37.65
N THR A 547 -21.40 86.15 -36.64
CA THR A 547 -20.44 85.04 -36.80
C THR A 547 -21.17 83.82 -37.32
N ILE A 548 -20.69 83.24 -38.43
CA ILE A 548 -21.26 82.03 -39.02
C ILE A 548 -20.18 80.97 -39.24
N ASN A 549 -20.61 79.72 -39.35
CA ASN A 549 -19.79 78.63 -39.87
C ASN A 549 -19.95 78.56 -41.39
N GLU A 550 -18.99 79.11 -42.13
CA GLU A 550 -19.04 79.20 -43.59
C GLU A 550 -19.18 77.82 -44.28
N ALA A 551 -18.51 76.79 -43.75
CA ALA A 551 -18.58 75.44 -44.30
C ALA A 551 -20.00 74.86 -44.23
N ASN A 552 -20.73 75.15 -43.15
CA ASN A 552 -22.12 74.74 -42.96
C ASN A 552 -23.13 75.64 -43.70
N SER A 553 -22.73 76.86 -44.04
CA SER A 553 -23.64 77.92 -44.52
C SER A 553 -23.80 77.99 -46.05
N ASP A 554 -22.86 77.43 -46.82
CA ASP A 554 -22.97 77.28 -48.28
C ASP A 554 -23.82 76.04 -48.62
N LEU A 555 -25.14 76.21 -48.63
CA LEU A 555 -26.11 75.12 -48.79
C LEU A 555 -26.31 74.70 -50.24
N ASP A 556 -26.02 75.60 -51.19
CA ASP A 556 -26.10 75.30 -52.62
C ASP A 556 -24.75 74.87 -53.24
N ASN A 557 -23.68 74.80 -52.43
CA ASN A 557 -22.30 74.47 -52.82
C ASN A 557 -21.78 75.37 -53.95
N SER A 558 -22.23 76.62 -54.01
CA SER A 558 -21.79 77.60 -54.99
C SER A 558 -20.41 78.19 -54.67
N GLY A 559 -19.87 77.93 -53.48
CA GLY A 559 -18.61 78.48 -53.00
C GLY A 559 -18.73 79.91 -52.47
N GLY A 560 -19.94 80.47 -52.35
CA GLY A 560 -20.16 81.81 -51.81
C GLY A 560 -21.52 81.97 -51.13
N ILE A 561 -21.52 82.48 -49.91
CA ILE A 561 -22.70 82.55 -49.03
C ILE A 561 -23.59 83.74 -49.40
N ASN A 562 -24.82 83.49 -49.85
CA ASN A 562 -25.73 84.51 -50.35
C ASN A 562 -27.21 84.19 -50.08
N MET A 563 -28.15 84.99 -50.63
CA MET A 563 -29.58 84.81 -50.39
C MET A 563 -30.15 83.48 -50.91
N LYS A 564 -29.45 82.77 -51.82
CA LYS A 564 -29.82 81.42 -52.23
C LYS A 564 -29.64 80.43 -51.09
N ASP A 565 -28.58 80.55 -50.31
CA ASP A 565 -28.34 79.71 -49.13
C ASP A 565 -29.38 79.95 -48.04
N VAL A 566 -29.79 81.20 -47.82
CA VAL A 566 -30.92 81.55 -46.94
C VAL A 566 -32.20 80.84 -47.39
N ALA A 567 -32.51 80.88 -48.68
CA ALA A 567 -33.70 80.22 -49.22
C ALA A 567 -33.62 78.70 -49.12
N ALA A 568 -32.42 78.12 -49.34
CA ALA A 568 -32.17 76.69 -49.18
C ALA A 568 -32.32 76.26 -47.71
N LEU A 569 -31.80 77.05 -46.77
CA LEU A 569 -31.92 76.81 -45.33
C LEU A 569 -33.37 76.86 -44.88
N GLN A 570 -34.13 77.86 -45.34
CA GLN A 570 -35.55 77.99 -45.01
C GLN A 570 -36.34 76.77 -45.50
N ARG A 571 -36.03 76.26 -46.70
CA ARG A 571 -36.65 75.04 -47.23
C ARG A 571 -36.28 73.82 -46.39
N LEU A 572 -35.00 73.69 -46.06
CA LEU A 572 -34.50 72.58 -45.23
C LEU A 572 -35.20 72.56 -43.86
N ILE A 573 -35.27 73.69 -43.17
CA ILE A 573 -35.96 73.81 -41.86
C ILE A 573 -37.44 73.44 -41.97
N ASN A 574 -38.12 73.77 -43.06
CA ASN A 574 -39.53 73.42 -43.25
C ASN A 574 -39.76 71.92 -43.55
N THR A 575 -38.69 71.15 -43.81
CA THR A 575 -38.75 69.70 -44.06
C THR A 575 -38.25 68.84 -42.90
N LEU A 576 -37.61 69.47 -41.91
CA LEU A 576 -37.25 68.86 -40.62
C LEU A 576 -38.46 68.92 -39.68
#